data_AF-A0A7V7BHF0-F1
#
_entry.id   AF-A0A7V7BHF0-F1
#
_cell.length_a   1.000
_cell.length_b   1.000
_cell.length_c   1.000
_cell.angle_alpha   90.00
_cell.angle_beta   90.00
_cell.angle_gamma   90.00
#
_symmetry.space_group_name_H-M   'P 1'
#
loop_
_entity.id
_entity.type
_entity.pdbx_description
1 polymer ?
#
loop_
_entity_poly.entity_id
_entity_poly.type
_entity_poly.pdbx_seq_one_letter_code
_entity_poly.pdbx_strand_id
1 'polypeptide(L)'
;IVDVVTVAKDFAEQHPEAVVGLTKAWFDAIDYYRAHPDEGNQIMAKALGITPEEVAEMVAGVAFFGREENLSFFTEEGEDTVYKVAERAAKFWLEKGIIEAKPDLNELIDTRYVKEAAR
;
A
#
# COMPACT_ATOMS: atom_id res chain seq x y z
N ILE A 1 -7.98 -1.93 8.99
CA ILE A 1 -7.66 -2.79 7.83
C ILE A 1 -6.53 -2.09 7.10
N VAL A 2 -5.58 -2.83 6.53
CA VAL A 2 -4.52 -2.26 5.69
C VAL A 2 -4.62 -2.93 4.32
N ASP A 3 -4.50 -2.13 3.28
CA ASP A 3 -4.42 -2.61 1.91
C ASP A 3 -3.00 -2.38 1.40
N VAL A 4 -2.48 -3.36 0.66
CA VAL A 4 -1.13 -3.34 0.10
C VAL A 4 -1.16 -3.76 -1.36
N VAL A 5 -0.32 -3.14 -2.17
CA VAL A 5 -0.05 -3.60 -3.54
C VAL A 5 1.08 -4.62 -3.47
N THR A 6 0.84 -5.81 -4.01
CA THR A 6 1.85 -6.87 -4.11
C THR A 6 2.21 -7.13 -5.56
N VAL A 7 3.46 -7.48 -5.78
CA VAL A 7 4.00 -7.86 -7.09
C VAL A 7 4.68 -9.21 -6.94
N ALA A 8 4.58 -10.06 -7.94
CA ALA A 8 5.28 -11.34 -7.93
C ALA A 8 6.80 -11.11 -7.86
N LYS A 9 7.49 -11.90 -7.03
CA LYS A 9 8.92 -11.73 -6.76
C LYS A 9 9.76 -11.82 -8.03
N ASP A 10 9.51 -12.82 -8.86
CA ASP A 10 10.19 -13.05 -10.12
C ASP A 10 10.00 -11.90 -11.11
N PHE A 11 8.78 -11.33 -11.17
CA PHE A 11 8.51 -10.13 -11.96
C PHE A 11 9.28 -8.92 -11.44
N ALA A 12 9.27 -8.70 -10.13
CA ALA A 12 9.96 -7.56 -9.52
C ALA A 12 11.48 -7.62 -9.75
N GLU A 13 12.07 -8.82 -9.69
CA GLU A 13 13.49 -9.05 -9.98
C GLU A 13 13.83 -8.85 -11.46
N GLN A 14 12.93 -9.22 -12.38
CA GLN A 14 13.13 -9.09 -13.83
C GLN A 14 12.82 -7.67 -14.36
N HIS A 15 11.91 -6.95 -13.71
CA HIS A 15 11.41 -5.64 -14.14
C HIS A 15 11.43 -4.62 -12.98
N PRO A 16 12.58 -4.39 -12.33
CA PRO A 16 12.65 -3.50 -11.17
C PRO A 16 12.23 -2.07 -11.51
N GLU A 17 12.50 -1.59 -12.71
CA GLU A 17 12.09 -0.27 -13.19
C GLU A 17 10.58 -0.13 -13.30
N ALA A 18 9.87 -1.20 -13.66
CA ALA A 18 8.41 -1.20 -13.74
C ALA A 18 7.79 -1.10 -12.34
N VAL A 19 8.38 -1.77 -11.35
CA VAL A 19 7.92 -1.69 -9.95
C VAL A 19 8.18 -0.30 -9.38
N VAL A 20 9.36 0.30 -9.61
CA VAL A 20 9.62 1.70 -9.24
C VAL A 20 8.64 2.64 -9.92
N GLY A 21 8.38 2.43 -11.22
CA GLY A 21 7.41 3.23 -11.99
C GLY A 21 5.99 3.13 -11.42
N LEU A 22 5.55 1.93 -11.05
CA LEU A 22 4.26 1.70 -10.38
C LEU A 22 4.19 2.46 -9.05
N THR A 23 5.23 2.38 -8.23
CA THR A 23 5.27 3.11 -6.95
C THR A 23 5.25 4.63 -7.13
N LYS A 24 5.95 5.16 -8.14
CA LYS A 24 5.88 6.60 -8.49
C LYS A 24 4.48 7.01 -8.94
N ALA A 25 3.87 6.23 -9.83
CA ALA A 25 2.51 6.48 -10.31
C ALA A 25 1.49 6.45 -9.16
N TRP A 26 1.69 5.60 -8.15
CA TRP A 26 0.88 5.62 -6.94
C TRP A 26 1.04 6.93 -6.16
N PHE A 27 2.27 7.40 -5.94
CA PHE A 27 2.51 8.68 -5.28
C PHE A 27 1.85 9.84 -6.04
N ASP A 28 2.04 9.90 -7.36
CA ASP A 28 1.42 10.91 -8.22
C ASP A 28 -0.12 10.87 -8.13
N ALA A 29 -0.71 9.67 -8.08
CA ALA A 29 -2.15 9.51 -7.94
C ALA A 29 -2.68 10.03 -6.58
N ILE A 30 -1.95 9.77 -5.49
CA ILE A 30 -2.32 10.28 -4.16
C ILE A 30 -2.16 11.80 -4.07
N ASP A 31 -1.08 12.35 -4.62
CA ASP A 31 -0.86 13.80 -4.66
C ASP A 31 -1.93 14.50 -5.50
N TYR A 32 -2.26 13.91 -6.66
CA TYR A 32 -3.36 14.40 -7.50
C TYR A 32 -4.70 14.33 -6.77
N TYR A 33 -5.01 13.22 -6.10
CA TYR A 33 -6.25 13.08 -5.33
C TYR A 33 -6.36 14.14 -4.22
N ARG A 34 -5.27 14.39 -3.49
CA ARG A 34 -5.21 15.41 -2.44
C ARG A 34 -5.43 16.82 -3.00
N ALA A 35 -4.92 17.10 -4.19
CA ALA A 35 -5.10 18.39 -4.87
C ALA A 35 -6.48 18.54 -5.54
N HIS A 36 -7.11 17.43 -5.95
CA HIS A 36 -8.34 17.39 -6.74
C HIS A 36 -9.35 16.36 -6.18
N PRO A 37 -9.82 16.52 -4.93
CA PRO A 37 -10.64 15.50 -4.27
C PRO A 37 -11.97 15.25 -4.98
N ASP A 38 -12.63 16.29 -5.51
CA ASP A 38 -13.92 16.15 -6.21
C ASP A 38 -13.78 15.35 -7.51
N GLU A 39 -12.76 15.67 -8.32
CA GLU A 39 -12.48 14.95 -9.57
C GLU A 39 -12.04 13.51 -9.27
N GLY A 40 -11.19 13.33 -8.26
CA GLY A 40 -10.80 12.01 -7.77
C GLY A 40 -11.99 11.16 -7.32
N ASN A 41 -12.93 11.75 -6.58
CA ASN A 41 -14.16 11.08 -6.16
C ASN A 41 -15.03 10.70 -7.37
N GLN A 42 -15.11 11.55 -8.40
CA GLN A 42 -15.82 11.21 -9.65
C GLN A 42 -15.17 10.04 -10.40
N ILE A 43 -13.83 10.02 -10.49
CA ILE A 43 -13.09 8.93 -11.13
C ILE A 43 -13.33 7.61 -10.38
N MET A 44 -13.19 7.63 -9.05
CA MET A 44 -13.44 6.47 -8.20
C MET A 44 -14.90 6.00 -8.26
N ALA A 45 -15.86 6.93 -8.21
CA ALA A 45 -17.29 6.63 -8.27
C ALA A 45 -17.65 5.88 -9.55
N LYS A 46 -17.11 6.34 -10.69
CA LYS A 46 -17.29 5.67 -11.99
C LYS A 46 -16.70 4.25 -11.99
N ALA A 47 -15.52 4.05 -11.40
CA ALA A 47 -14.87 2.74 -11.34
C ALA A 47 -15.61 1.77 -10.40
N LEU A 48 -16.17 2.27 -9.31
CA LEU A 48 -16.87 1.50 -8.28
C LEU A 48 -18.37 1.30 -8.57
N GLY A 49 -18.95 2.07 -9.50
CA GLY A 49 -20.36 2.00 -9.85
C GLY A 49 -21.30 2.60 -8.79
N ILE A 50 -20.82 3.61 -8.06
CA ILE A 50 -21.51 4.31 -6.96
C ILE A 50 -21.50 5.83 -7.21
N THR A 51 -22.08 6.63 -6.32
CA THR A 51 -22.03 8.11 -6.47
C THR A 51 -20.75 8.72 -5.89
N PRO A 52 -20.33 9.93 -6.35
CA PRO A 52 -19.21 10.65 -5.76
C PRO A 52 -19.39 10.97 -4.27
N GLU A 53 -20.63 11.16 -3.80
CA GLU A 53 -20.95 11.38 -2.40
C GLU A 53 -20.69 10.12 -1.56
N GLU A 54 -21.08 8.94 -2.05
CA GLU A 54 -20.77 7.66 -1.41
C GLU A 54 -19.25 7.45 -1.33
N VAL A 55 -18.50 7.83 -2.37
CA VAL A 55 -17.03 7.83 -2.31
C VAL A 55 -16.50 8.78 -1.25
N ALA A 56 -17.00 10.01 -1.20
CA ALA A 56 -16.56 11.02 -0.23
C ALA A 56 -16.78 10.55 1.23
N GLU A 57 -17.88 9.84 1.50
CA GLU A 57 -18.14 9.23 2.82
C GLU A 57 -17.15 8.11 3.13
N MET A 58 -16.84 7.24 2.16
CA MET A 58 -15.88 6.15 2.35
C MET A 58 -14.47 6.66 2.60
N VAL A 59 -13.98 7.58 1.76
CA VAL A 59 -12.61 8.09 1.83
C VAL A 59 -12.35 8.93 3.07
N ALA A 60 -13.39 9.48 3.72
CA ALA A 60 -13.26 10.18 5.00
C ALA A 60 -12.72 9.26 6.12
N GLY A 61 -12.92 7.94 6.01
CA GLY A 61 -12.36 6.95 6.93
C GLY A 61 -11.02 6.35 6.48
N VAL A 62 -10.49 6.76 5.32
CA VAL A 62 -9.30 6.16 4.70
C VAL A 62 -8.10 7.07 4.87
N ALA A 63 -7.02 6.53 5.42
CA ALA A 63 -5.72 7.18 5.39
C ALA A 63 -4.98 6.76 4.10
N PHE A 64 -4.95 7.63 3.10
CA PHE A 64 -4.18 7.39 1.88
C PHE A 64 -2.70 7.67 2.09
N PHE A 65 -1.87 6.65 1.84
CA PHE A 65 -0.42 6.75 2.02
C PHE A 65 0.23 7.17 0.69
N GLY A 66 0.76 8.39 0.66
CA GLY A 66 1.58 8.92 -0.43
C GLY A 66 3.06 8.65 -0.19
N ARG A 67 3.93 9.51 -0.73
CA ARG A 67 5.39 9.35 -0.65
C ARG A 67 5.91 9.28 0.79
N GLU A 68 5.56 10.27 1.62
CA GLU A 68 6.10 10.42 2.98
C GLU A 68 5.58 9.34 3.94
N GLU A 69 4.29 9.02 3.83
CA GLU A 69 3.68 7.99 4.66
C GLU A 69 4.24 6.61 4.30
N ASN A 70 4.45 6.30 3.01
CA ASN A 70 5.08 5.04 2.62
C ASN A 70 6.55 4.96 3.07
N LEU A 71 7.31 6.05 3.01
CA LEU A 71 8.69 6.05 3.54
C LEU A 71 8.72 5.74 5.04
N SER A 72 7.79 6.29 5.81
CA SER A 72 7.65 6.01 7.24
C SER A 72 7.11 4.60 7.52
N PHE A 73 6.19 4.11 6.68
CA PHE A 73 5.55 2.81 6.86
C PHE A 73 6.50 1.63 6.54
N PHE A 74 7.39 1.81 5.57
CA PHE A 74 8.37 0.80 5.12
C PHE A 74 9.71 0.86 5.87
N THR A 75 9.71 1.35 7.13
CA THR A 75 10.87 1.24 8.04
C THR A 75 10.79 -0.04 8.88
N GLU A 76 11.94 -0.55 9.32
CA GLU A 76 11.99 -1.65 10.29
C GLU A 76 11.71 -1.16 11.72
N GLU A 77 12.02 0.11 12.00
CA GLU A 77 11.85 0.74 13.30
C GLU A 77 10.50 1.46 13.39
N GLY A 78 9.80 1.27 14.52
CA GLY A 78 8.49 1.87 14.80
C GLY A 78 7.42 0.83 15.15
N GLU A 79 6.30 1.29 15.71
CA GLU A 79 5.18 0.42 16.11
C GLU A 79 4.12 0.24 15.01
N ASP A 80 4.07 1.16 14.06
CA ASP A 80 3.07 1.20 12.98
C ASP A 80 3.71 1.00 11.60
N THR A 81 4.68 0.10 11.51
CA THR A 81 5.37 -0.25 10.26
C THR A 81 4.74 -1.46 9.59
N VAL A 82 5.01 -1.62 8.29
CA VAL A 82 4.61 -2.80 7.52
C VAL A 82 5.11 -4.10 8.16
N TYR A 83 6.32 -4.08 8.76
CA TYR A 83 6.88 -5.24 9.46
C TYR A 83 6.09 -5.59 10.72
N LYS A 84 5.72 -4.61 11.55
CA LYS A 84 4.91 -4.86 12.75
C LYS A 84 3.49 -5.30 12.41
N VAL A 85 2.90 -4.71 11.37
CA VAL A 85 1.57 -5.12 10.90
C VAL A 85 1.61 -6.56 10.36
N ALA A 86 2.60 -6.89 9.52
CA ALA A 86 2.77 -8.24 8.99
C ALA A 86 3.06 -9.28 10.09
N GLU A 87 3.87 -8.92 11.10
CA GLU A 87 4.15 -9.78 12.26
C GLU A 87 2.88 -10.06 13.07
N ARG A 88 2.07 -9.02 13.37
CA ARG A 88 0.79 -9.15 14.07
C ARG A 88 -0.18 -10.03 13.28
N ALA A 89 -0.29 -9.83 11.96
CA ALA A 89 -1.14 -10.62 11.07
C ALA A 89 -0.69 -12.09 11.02
N ALA A 90 0.59 -12.35 10.78
CA ALA A 90 1.15 -13.70 10.74
C ALA A 90 0.95 -14.45 12.06
N LYS A 91 1.16 -13.79 13.21
CA LYS A 91 0.90 -14.38 14.52
C LYS A 91 -0.58 -14.75 14.66
N PHE A 92 -1.49 -13.83 14.35
CA PHE A 92 -2.92 -14.06 14.47
C PHE A 92 -3.38 -15.21 13.57
N TRP A 93 -2.94 -15.26 12.31
CA TRP A 93 -3.32 -16.32 11.38
C TRP A 93 -2.75 -17.68 11.75
N LEU A 94 -1.54 -17.74 12.32
CA LEU A 94 -0.98 -18.98 12.85
C LEU A 94 -1.81 -19.49 14.04
N GLU A 95 -2.17 -18.62 14.99
CA GLU A 95 -3.02 -18.97 16.14
C GLU A 95 -4.42 -19.43 15.72
N LYS A 96 -4.92 -18.96 14.58
CA LYS A 96 -6.20 -19.39 13.99
C LYS A 96 -6.08 -20.62 13.09
N GLY A 97 -4.88 -21.15 12.86
CA GLY A 97 -4.65 -22.29 11.96
C GLY A 97 -4.94 -21.98 10.49
N ILE A 98 -4.89 -20.70 10.09
CA ILE A 98 -5.06 -20.28 8.68
C ILE A 98 -3.75 -20.50 7.90
N ILE A 99 -2.62 -20.33 8.57
CA ILE A 99 -1.28 -20.63 8.05
C ILE A 99 -0.59 -21.64 8.96
N GLU A 100 0.24 -22.51 8.38
CA GLU A 100 0.95 -23.56 9.12
C GLU A 100 2.29 -23.08 9.71
N ALA A 101 2.87 -22.04 9.12
CA ALA A 101 4.13 -21.44 9.54
C ALA A 101 4.11 -19.93 9.31
N LYS A 102 4.92 -19.19 10.07
CA LYS A 102 5.10 -17.75 9.84
C LYS A 102 5.93 -17.51 8.58
N PRO A 103 5.56 -16.54 7.72
CA PRO A 103 6.38 -16.14 6.60
C PRO A 103 7.66 -15.43 7.09
N ASP A 104 8.72 -15.50 6.30
CA ASP A 104 9.88 -14.63 6.48
C ASP A 104 9.52 -13.22 5.99
N LEU A 105 9.49 -12.26 6.91
CA LEU A 105 9.11 -10.89 6.59
C LEU A 105 10.16 -10.18 5.72
N ASN A 106 11.43 -10.60 5.79
CA ASN A 106 12.49 -10.04 4.95
C ASN A 106 12.41 -10.52 3.50
N GLU A 107 11.78 -11.69 3.27
CA GLU A 107 11.47 -12.15 1.91
C GLU A 107 10.16 -11.58 1.39
N LEU A 108 9.21 -11.29 2.27
CA LEU A 108 7.89 -10.76 1.93
C LEU A 108 7.91 -9.25 1.62
N ILE A 109 8.76 -8.49 2.31
CA ILE A 109 8.77 -7.02 2.27
C ILE A 109 10.07 -6.53 1.63
N ASP A 110 9.95 -5.84 0.49
CA ASP A 110 11.08 -5.23 -0.21
C ASP A 110 10.98 -3.70 -0.20
N THR A 111 11.81 -3.06 0.64
CA THR A 111 11.80 -1.60 0.81
C THR A 111 12.51 -0.84 -0.32
N ARG A 112 13.23 -1.54 -1.22
CA ARG A 112 14.07 -0.90 -2.24
C ARG A 112 13.25 -0.06 -3.20
N TYR A 113 12.09 -0.57 -3.64
CA TYR A 113 11.24 0.12 -4.62
C TYR A 113 10.62 1.40 -4.06
N VAL A 114 10.15 1.37 -2.81
CA VAL A 114 9.63 2.56 -2.12
C VAL A 114 10.72 3.62 -1.95
N LYS A 115 11.90 3.21 -1.49
CA LYS A 115 13.05 4.11 -1.31
C LYS A 115 13.52 4.72 -2.64
N GLU A 116 13.58 3.92 -3.70
CA GLU A 116 13.99 4.39 -5.03
C GLU A 116 12.95 5.33 -5.66
N ALA A 117 11.65 5.02 -5.53
CA ALA A 117 10.57 5.85 -6.02
C ALA A 117 10.47 7.20 -5.30
N ALA A 118 10.91 7.25 -4.04
CA ALA A 118 10.87 8.44 -3.20
C ALA A 118 12.07 9.40 -3.39
N ARG A 119 13.10 9.00 -4.14
CA ARG A 119 14.16 9.91 -4.58
C ARG A 119 13.64 10.95 -5.57
#